data_AF-A0A2H0DRU1-F1
#
_entry.id   AF-A0A2H0DRU1-F1
#
_cell.length_a   1.000
_cell.length_b   1.000
_cell.length_c   1.000
_cell.angle_alpha   90.00
_cell.angle_beta   90.00
_cell.angle_gamma   90.00
#
_symmetry.space_group_name_H-M   'P 1'
#
loop_
_entity.id
_entity.type
_entity.pdbx_description
1 polymer ?
#
loop_
_entity_poly.entity_id
_entity_poly.type
_entity_poly.pdbx_seq_one_letter_code
_entity_poly.pdbx_strand_id
1 'polypeptide(L)'
;MKLVKYLEKEHRLCEELLDLLEGWLDSGREIAASRIGMVLEVLLQALVEHETIECTVFELNGNSRPSARALQKEHDDLSDLREIMEFLIENCCDGTLQELKPSLAQLANRFRRHFRKEEDELWPSLKARGEKAPPKGMERELEERERRLEFLVQEVR
;
A
#
# COMPACT_ATOMS: atom_id res chain seq x y z
N MET A 1 -2.70 -19.29 6.09
CA MET A 1 -1.50 -18.55 5.59
C MET A 1 -0.89 -17.78 6.76
N LYS A 2 0.39 -17.37 6.72
CA LYS A 2 0.95 -16.48 7.77
C LYS A 2 0.66 -15.01 7.39
N LEU A 3 0.20 -14.17 8.32
CA LEU A 3 -0.06 -12.73 8.16
C LEU A 3 1.11 -11.97 7.54
N VAL A 4 2.34 -12.20 8.01
CA VAL A 4 3.52 -11.48 7.48
C VAL A 4 3.78 -11.84 6.02
N LYS A 5 3.55 -13.10 5.63
CA LYS A 5 3.66 -13.51 4.21
C LYS A 5 2.61 -12.87 3.32
N TYR A 6 1.43 -12.61 3.88
CA TYR A 6 0.39 -11.86 3.17
C TYR A 6 0.83 -10.40 2.96
N LEU A 7 1.29 -9.73 4.02
CA LEU A 7 1.74 -8.34 3.95
C LEU A 7 2.92 -8.17 2.95
N GLU A 8 3.88 -9.09 2.98
CA GLU A 8 4.96 -9.17 1.98
C GLU A 8 4.44 -9.26 0.53
N LYS A 9 3.34 -9.98 0.32
CA LYS A 9 2.76 -10.12 -1.01
C LYS A 9 1.97 -8.89 -1.42
N GLU A 10 1.22 -8.29 -0.50
CA GLU A 10 0.51 -7.03 -0.70
C GLU A 10 1.50 -5.90 -1.05
N HIS A 11 2.60 -5.76 -0.32
CA HIS A 11 3.67 -4.79 -0.61
C HIS A 11 4.17 -4.91 -2.04
N ARG A 12 4.57 -6.12 -2.45
CA ARG A 12 5.03 -6.38 -3.82
C ARG A 12 3.99 -5.99 -4.86
N LEU A 13 2.71 -6.34 -4.67
CA LEU A 13 1.67 -6.00 -5.63
C LEU A 13 1.43 -4.49 -5.72
N CYS A 14 1.45 -3.78 -4.59
CA CYS A 14 1.38 -2.33 -4.54
C CYS A 14 2.60 -1.69 -5.23
N GLU A 15 3.82 -2.20 -5.01
CA GLU A 15 5.02 -1.73 -5.72
C GLU A 15 4.92 -1.96 -7.23
N GLU A 16 4.42 -3.10 -7.69
CA GLU A 16 4.19 -3.35 -9.11
C GLU A 16 3.20 -2.35 -9.74
N LEU A 17 2.13 -2.00 -9.03
CA LEU A 17 1.18 -0.98 -9.50
C LEU A 17 1.81 0.42 -9.54
N LEU A 18 2.65 0.76 -8.55
CA LEU A 18 3.38 2.04 -8.52
C LEU A 18 4.40 2.12 -9.67
N ASP A 19 5.13 1.05 -9.94
CA ASP A 19 6.06 0.95 -11.06
C ASP A 19 5.33 1.12 -12.41
N LEU A 20 4.14 0.54 -12.55
CA LEU A 20 3.30 0.72 -13.74
C LEU A 20 2.85 2.17 -13.92
N LEU A 21 2.39 2.82 -12.84
CA LEU A 21 2.01 4.22 -12.86
C LEU A 21 3.19 5.12 -13.26
N GLU A 22 4.37 4.91 -12.67
CA GLU A 22 5.58 5.66 -13.04
C GLU A 22 5.97 5.41 -14.50
N GLY A 23 5.95 4.16 -14.95
CA GLY A 23 6.26 3.77 -16.32
C GLY A 23 5.29 4.36 -17.35
N TRP A 24 4.01 4.49 -17.02
CA TRP A 24 3.03 5.16 -17.87
C TRP A 24 3.37 6.63 -18.06
N LEU A 25 3.69 7.34 -16.98
CA LEU A 25 4.07 8.77 -17.04
C LEU A 25 5.38 9.00 -17.80
N ASP A 26 6.33 8.08 -17.71
CA ASP A 26 7.62 8.16 -18.41
C ASP A 26 7.53 7.79 -19.89
N SER A 27 6.62 6.90 -20.26
CA SER A 27 6.55 6.38 -21.63
C SER A 27 6.01 7.38 -22.66
N GLY A 28 5.42 8.50 -22.21
CA GLY A 28 4.76 9.47 -23.08
C GLY A 28 3.56 8.89 -23.86
N ARG A 29 3.12 7.67 -23.52
CA ARG A 29 1.94 7.04 -24.10
C ARG A 29 0.70 7.72 -23.55
N GLU A 30 -0.29 7.90 -24.43
CA GLU A 30 -1.62 8.37 -24.03
C GLU A 30 -2.31 7.23 -23.26
N ILE A 31 -2.19 7.29 -21.94
CA ILE A 31 -2.93 6.42 -21.02
C ILE A 31 -4.18 7.18 -20.62
N ALA A 32 -5.34 6.53 -20.68
CA ALA A 32 -6.58 7.15 -20.23
C ALA A 32 -6.47 7.53 -18.75
N ALA A 33 -6.79 8.78 -18.43
CA ALA A 33 -6.88 9.28 -17.05
C ALA A 33 -7.68 8.35 -16.14
N SER A 34 -8.75 7.76 -16.66
CA SER A 34 -9.57 6.77 -15.96
C SER A 34 -8.82 5.51 -15.53
N ARG A 35 -7.80 5.07 -16.29
CA ARG A 35 -6.97 3.91 -15.92
C ARG A 35 -6.02 4.26 -14.78
N ILE A 36 -5.45 5.47 -14.78
CA ILE A 36 -4.63 5.98 -13.68
C ILE A 36 -5.48 6.13 -12.42
N GLY A 37 -6.64 6.79 -12.53
CA GLY A 37 -7.58 6.96 -11.42
C GLY A 37 -7.99 5.62 -10.80
N MET A 38 -8.35 4.63 -11.62
CA MET A 38 -8.70 3.30 -11.14
C MET A 38 -7.56 2.63 -10.35
N VAL A 39 -6.31 2.73 -10.81
CA VAL A 39 -5.18 2.17 -10.05
C VAL A 39 -4.97 2.91 -8.73
N LEU A 40 -5.05 4.24 -8.74
CA LEU A 40 -4.92 5.05 -7.53
C LEU A 40 -6.02 4.74 -6.51
N GLU A 41 -7.27 4.56 -6.94
CA GLU A 41 -8.39 4.16 -6.07
C GLU A 41 -8.14 2.81 -5.41
N VAL A 42 -7.64 1.83 -6.17
CA VAL A 42 -7.33 0.50 -5.61
C VAL A 42 -6.13 0.56 -4.66
N LEU A 43 -5.10 1.35 -4.97
CA LEU A 43 -3.96 1.58 -4.06
C LEU A 43 -4.41 2.27 -2.77
N LEU A 44 -5.31 3.25 -2.86
CA LEU A 44 -5.88 3.93 -1.70
C LEU A 44 -6.66 2.94 -0.82
N GLN A 45 -7.55 2.15 -1.43
CA GLN A 45 -8.31 1.13 -0.71
C GLN A 45 -7.38 0.11 -0.05
N ALA A 46 -6.34 -0.35 -0.76
CA ALA A 46 -5.35 -1.27 -0.22
C ALA A 46 -4.59 -0.68 0.98
N LEU A 47 -4.22 0.61 0.94
CA LEU A 47 -3.55 1.28 2.06
C LEU A 47 -4.43 1.34 3.32
N VAL A 48 -5.71 1.68 3.17
CA VAL A 48 -6.67 1.73 4.29
C VAL A 48 -6.83 0.34 4.92
N GLU A 49 -6.91 -0.67 4.06
CA GLU A 49 -7.04 -2.08 4.43
C GLU A 49 -5.78 -2.62 5.10
N HIS A 50 -4.62 -2.21 4.63
CA HIS A 50 -3.29 -2.56 5.15
C HIS A 50 -3.13 -2.08 6.59
N GLU A 51 -3.38 -0.80 6.86
CA GLU A 51 -3.31 -0.23 8.23
C GLU A 51 -4.19 -0.99 9.22
N THR A 52 -5.38 -1.42 8.80
CA THR A 52 -6.29 -2.22 9.64
C THR A 52 -5.68 -3.57 10.01
N ILE A 53 -4.99 -4.22 9.06
CA ILE A 53 -4.32 -5.49 9.29
C ILE A 53 -3.14 -5.29 10.23
N GLU A 54 -2.29 -4.30 9.96
CA GLU A 54 -1.13 -3.97 10.78
C GLU A 54 -1.50 -3.76 12.25
N CYS A 55 -2.54 -2.96 12.51
CA CYS A 55 -3.09 -2.76 13.84
C CYS A 55 -3.43 -4.09 14.53
N THR A 56 -4.11 -4.99 13.79
CA THR A 56 -4.46 -6.32 14.27
C THR A 56 -3.22 -7.18 14.55
N VAL A 57 -2.21 -7.16 13.67
CA VAL A 57 -0.95 -7.90 13.84
C VAL A 57 -0.21 -7.43 15.08
N PHE A 58 -0.10 -6.11 15.29
CA PHE A 58 0.58 -5.55 16.46
C PHE A 58 -0.15 -5.89 17.77
N GLU A 59 -1.48 -5.80 17.79
CA GLU A 59 -2.30 -6.17 18.96
C GLU A 59 -2.15 -7.64 19.33
N LEU A 60 -2.22 -8.54 18.34
CA LEU A 60 -2.15 -9.98 18.57
C LEU A 60 -0.80 -10.42 19.12
N ASN A 61 0.30 -9.83 18.64
CA ASN A 61 1.64 -10.31 18.96
C ASN A 61 2.22 -9.75 20.26
N GLY A 62 1.44 -9.02 21.05
CA GLY A 62 1.83 -8.58 22.40
C GLY A 62 3.07 -7.69 22.43
N ASN A 63 3.51 -7.23 21.26
CA ASN A 63 4.42 -6.10 21.15
C ASN A 63 3.60 -4.93 21.66
N SER A 64 3.89 -4.49 22.88
CA SER A 64 3.52 -3.18 23.39
C SER A 64 3.49 -2.23 22.20
N ARG A 65 2.29 -1.66 21.94
CA ARG A 65 2.05 -0.60 20.96
C ARG A 65 3.38 0.11 20.66
N PRO A 66 3.81 0.26 19.40
CA PRO A 66 4.93 1.15 19.10
C PRO A 66 4.74 2.40 19.95
N SER A 67 5.81 2.93 20.57
CA SER A 67 5.67 4.07 21.49
C SER A 67 4.68 5.07 20.89
N ALA A 68 3.82 5.73 21.66
CA ALA A 68 2.75 6.55 21.08
C ALA A 68 3.26 7.50 19.95
N ARG A 69 4.53 7.92 20.03
CA ARG A 69 5.27 8.65 19.00
C ARG A 69 5.57 7.86 17.71
N ALA A 70 5.94 6.59 17.79
CA ALA A 70 6.15 5.72 16.63
C ALA A 70 4.84 5.39 15.91
N LEU A 71 3.76 5.10 16.66
CA LEU A 71 2.42 4.94 16.10
C LEU A 71 1.91 6.23 15.46
N GLN A 72 2.10 7.37 16.13
CA GLN A 72 1.72 8.67 15.57
C GLN A 72 2.48 8.95 14.28
N LYS A 73 3.79 8.69 14.23
CA LYS A 73 4.59 8.90 13.02
C LYS A 73 4.14 8.00 11.87
N GLU A 74 3.77 6.76 12.16
CA GLU A 74 3.23 5.82 11.18
C GLU A 74 1.88 6.26 10.64
N HIS A 75 0.98 6.70 11.54
CA HIS A 75 -0.30 7.30 11.17
C HIS A 75 -0.13 8.60 10.37
N ASP A 76 0.84 9.45 10.71
CA ASP A 76 1.15 10.68 9.96
C ASP A 76 1.70 10.33 8.56
N ASP A 77 2.60 9.35 8.46
CA ASP A 77 3.13 8.87 7.17
C ASP A 77 2.01 8.29 6.27
N LEU A 78 1.06 7.55 6.85
CA LEU A 78 -0.11 7.00 6.16
C LEU A 78 -1.13 8.08 5.78
N SER A 79 -1.35 9.07 6.64
CA SER A 79 -2.23 10.22 6.35
C SER A 79 -1.70 11.03 5.17
N ASP A 80 -0.40 11.34 5.18
CA ASP A 80 0.27 12.03 4.06
C ASP A 80 0.14 11.22 2.75
N LEU A 81 0.22 9.89 2.80
CA LEU A 81 0.03 9.02 1.64
C LEU A 81 -1.39 9.10 1.09
N ARG A 82 -2.40 9.08 1.96
CA ARG A 82 -3.81 9.21 1.59
C ARG A 82 -4.08 10.55 0.93
N GLU A 83 -3.61 11.65 1.51
CA GLU A 83 -3.78 13.00 0.96
C GLU A 83 -3.18 13.13 -0.45
N ILE A 84 -1.99 12.55 -0.69
CA ILE A 84 -1.39 12.55 -2.03
C ILE A 84 -2.22 11.72 -3.02
N MET A 85 -2.75 10.57 -2.61
CA MET A 85 -3.60 9.75 -3.48
C MET A 85 -4.92 10.43 -3.79
N GLU A 86 -5.59 11.01 -2.80
CA GLU A 86 -6.85 11.76 -2.97
C GLU A 86 -6.63 12.93 -3.94
N PHE A 87 -5.56 13.72 -3.75
CA PHE A 87 -5.18 14.77 -4.68
C PHE A 87 -4.98 14.23 -6.10
N LEU A 88 -4.24 13.12 -6.27
CA LEU A 88 -3.99 12.53 -7.58
C LEU A 88 -5.27 11.99 -8.24
N ILE A 89 -6.19 11.40 -7.47
CA ILE A 89 -7.48 10.88 -7.97
C ILE A 89 -8.37 12.04 -8.42
N GLU A 90 -8.48 13.10 -7.62
CA GLU A 90 -9.28 14.28 -7.95
C GLU A 90 -8.77 14.99 -9.21
N ASN A 91 -7.45 15.00 -9.42
CA ASN A 91 -6.82 15.76 -10.49
C ASN A 91 -6.42 14.93 -11.71
N CYS A 92 -6.60 13.60 -11.70
CA CYS A 92 -6.17 12.76 -12.82
C CYS A 92 -6.94 13.01 -14.12
N CYS A 93 -8.19 13.49 -14.03
CA CYS A 93 -9.06 13.76 -15.18
C CYS A 93 -8.95 15.20 -15.70
N ASP A 94 -8.50 16.14 -14.86
CA ASP A 94 -8.58 17.58 -15.14
C ASP A 94 -7.21 18.20 -15.51
N GLY A 95 -6.11 17.53 -15.17
CA GLY A 95 -4.74 17.98 -15.43
C GLY A 95 -4.06 17.32 -16.63
N THR A 96 -2.94 17.87 -17.07
CA THR A 96 -2.03 17.13 -17.96
C THR A 96 -1.28 16.08 -17.13
N LEU A 97 -1.13 14.85 -17.63
CA LEU A 97 -0.44 13.77 -16.91
C LEU A 97 0.98 14.15 -16.45
N GLN A 98 1.63 15.09 -17.14
CA GLN A 98 2.95 15.62 -16.78
C GLN A 98 2.93 16.41 -15.46
N GLU A 99 1.85 17.11 -15.14
CA GLU A 99 1.71 17.88 -13.89
C GLU A 99 1.55 16.97 -12.67
N LEU A 100 1.05 15.75 -12.86
CA LEU A 100 0.86 14.76 -11.80
C LEU A 100 2.14 14.00 -11.45
N LYS A 101 3.15 14.05 -12.32
CA LYS A 101 4.40 13.29 -12.19
C LYS A 101 5.15 13.53 -10.89
N PRO A 102 5.32 14.78 -10.40
CA PRO A 102 5.97 15.02 -9.12
C PRO A 102 5.22 14.39 -7.94
N SER A 103 3.90 14.53 -7.92
CA SER A 103 3.05 13.96 -6.86
C SER A 103 3.03 12.43 -6.90
N LEU A 104 3.02 11.83 -8.09
CA LEU A 104 3.14 10.38 -8.22
C LEU A 104 4.50 9.87 -7.76
N ALA A 105 5.59 10.53 -8.16
CA ALA A 105 6.93 10.17 -7.70
C ALA A 105 7.06 10.31 -6.17
N GLN A 106 6.41 11.32 -5.59
CA GLN A 106 6.34 11.48 -4.14
C GLN A 106 5.56 10.33 -3.49
N LEU A 107 4.41 9.95 -4.06
CA LEU A 107 3.59 8.83 -3.62
C LEU A 107 4.40 7.53 -3.59
N ALA A 108 5.00 7.17 -4.71
CA ALA A 108 5.76 5.92 -4.85
C ALA A 108 6.95 5.86 -3.89
N ASN A 109 7.69 6.97 -3.74
CA ASN A 109 8.79 7.04 -2.77
C ASN A 109 8.33 6.88 -1.32
N ARG A 110 7.18 7.43 -0.95
CA ARG A 110 6.63 7.29 0.41
C ARG A 110 6.15 5.87 0.67
N PHE A 111 5.43 5.25 -0.27
CA PHE A 111 5.01 3.85 -0.18
C PHE A 111 6.20 2.91 0.03
N ARG A 112 7.21 3.00 -0.85
CA ARG A 112 8.42 2.18 -0.77
C ARG A 112 9.20 2.39 0.53
N ARG A 113 9.16 3.59 1.11
CA ARG A 113 9.81 3.89 2.39
C ARG A 113 9.03 3.28 3.56
N HIS A 114 7.70 3.37 3.53
CA HIS A 114 6.82 2.76 4.53
C HIS A 114 7.01 1.24 4.54
N PHE A 115 6.91 0.60 3.38
CA PHE A 115 7.14 -0.83 3.22
C PHE A 115 8.50 -1.24 3.78
N ARG A 116 9.60 -0.65 3.28
CA ARG A 116 10.95 -0.98 3.76
C ARG A 116 11.12 -0.86 5.28
N LYS A 117 10.55 0.19 5.88
CA LYS A 117 10.59 0.37 7.34
C LYS A 117 9.95 -0.83 8.05
N GLU A 118 8.80 -1.30 7.59
CA GLU A 118 8.17 -2.49 8.16
C GLU A 118 9.00 -3.76 7.94
N GLU A 119 9.47 -4.00 6.69
CA GLU A 119 10.16 -5.24 6.35
C GLU A 119 11.52 -5.36 7.04
N ASP A 120 12.22 -4.24 7.22
CA ASP A 120 13.55 -4.19 7.83
C ASP A 120 13.49 -4.11 9.37
N GLU A 121 12.50 -3.40 9.93
CA GLU A 121 12.48 -3.10 11.37
C GLU A 121 11.42 -3.91 12.14
N LEU A 122 10.21 -4.06 11.58
CA LEU A 122 9.05 -4.57 12.33
C LEU A 122 8.88 -6.09 12.14
N TRP A 123 8.81 -6.54 10.90
CA TRP A 123 8.54 -7.93 10.55
C TRP A 123 9.59 -8.93 11.06
N PRO A 124 10.91 -8.65 11.07
CA PRO A 124 11.88 -9.60 11.59
C PRO A 124 11.62 -9.92 13.06
N SER A 125 11.20 -8.91 13.83
CA SER A 125 10.87 -9.08 15.24
C SER A 125 9.59 -9.89 15.46
N LEU A 126 8.61 -9.81 14.55
CA LEU A 126 7.39 -10.62 14.55
C LEU A 126 7.68 -12.07 14.18
N LYS A 127 8.48 -12.28 13.12
CA LYS A 127 8.91 -13.62 12.67
C LYS A 127 9.68 -14.35 13.77
N ALA A 128 10.60 -13.66 14.45
CA ALA A 128 11.43 -14.23 15.51
C ALA A 128 10.62 -14.68 16.75
N ARG A 129 9.52 -14.00 17.07
CA ARG A 129 8.66 -14.31 18.24
C ARG A 129 7.66 -15.44 18.00
N GLY A 130 7.56 -15.94 16.76
CA GLY A 130 6.54 -16.91 16.39
C GLY A 130 5.21 -16.21 16.16
N GLU A 131 5.10 -15.59 14.99
CA GLU A 131 3.89 -14.95 14.47
C GLU A 131 2.62 -15.76 14.75
N LYS A 132 1.64 -15.11 15.40
CA LYS A 132 0.34 -15.73 15.65
C LYS A 132 -0.46 -15.89 14.35
N ALA A 133 -1.29 -16.93 14.32
CA ALA A 133 -2.25 -17.11 13.25
C ALA A 133 -3.25 -15.93 13.20
N PRO A 134 -3.70 -15.53 12.01
CA PRO A 134 -4.77 -14.56 11.86
C PRO A 134 -6.05 -15.00 12.59
N PRO A 135 -6.86 -14.06 13.13
CA PRO A 135 -8.18 -14.34 13.66
C PRO A 135 -9.07 -15.05 12.64
N LYS A 136 -10.02 -15.84 13.14
CA LYS A 136 -10.97 -16.57 12.29
C LYS A 136 -11.76 -15.60 11.41
N GLY A 137 -11.74 -15.83 10.09
CA GLY A 137 -12.40 -14.98 9.10
C GLY A 137 -11.46 -14.04 8.34
N MET A 138 -10.37 -13.62 8.98
CA MET A 138 -9.40 -12.71 8.37
C MET A 138 -8.64 -13.35 7.21
N GLU A 139 -8.32 -14.66 7.27
CA GLU A 139 -7.64 -15.34 6.16
C GLU A 139 -8.38 -15.19 4.81
N ARG A 140 -9.71 -15.28 4.83
CA ARG A 140 -10.51 -15.13 3.62
C ARG A 140 -10.47 -13.69 3.10
N GLU A 141 -10.54 -12.72 3.99
CA GLU A 141 -10.47 -11.29 3.65
C GLU A 141 -9.10 -10.97 3.03
N LEU A 142 -8.02 -11.46 3.62
CA LEU A 142 -6.66 -11.34 3.10
C LEU A 142 -6.59 -11.94 1.68
N GLU A 143 -6.99 -13.20 1.49
CA GLU A 143 -6.98 -13.81 0.16
C GLU A 143 -7.84 -13.08 -0.89
N GLU A 144 -8.96 -12.48 -0.49
CA GLU A 144 -9.80 -11.69 -1.39
C GLU A 144 -9.12 -10.38 -1.81
N ARG A 145 -8.48 -9.68 -0.88
CA ARG A 145 -7.70 -8.47 -1.13
C ARG A 145 -6.53 -8.73 -2.08
N GLU A 146 -5.76 -9.77 -1.81
CA GLU A 146 -4.66 -10.22 -2.66
C GLU A 146 -5.14 -10.50 -4.09
N ARG A 147 -6.24 -11.24 -4.24
CA ARG A 147 -6.81 -11.53 -5.57
C ARG A 147 -7.23 -10.28 -6.33
N ARG A 148 -7.77 -9.27 -5.65
CA ARG A 148 -8.13 -7.98 -6.29
C ARG A 148 -6.89 -7.26 -6.81
N LEU A 149 -5.82 -7.19 -6.01
CA LEU A 149 -4.56 -6.58 -6.41
C LEU A 149 -3.89 -7.35 -7.55
N GLU A 150 -3.84 -8.67 -7.48
CA GLU A 150 -3.28 -9.52 -8.55
C GLU A 150 -4.05 -9.36 -9.86
N PHE A 151 -5.38 -9.38 -9.79
CA PHE A 151 -6.22 -9.17 -10.96
C PHE A 151 -5.96 -7.79 -11.57
N LEU A 152 -5.90 -6.74 -10.76
CA LEU A 152 -5.62 -5.40 -11.25
C LEU A 152 -4.25 -5.32 -11.93
N VAL A 153 -3.19 -5.85 -11.30
CA VAL A 153 -1.84 -5.90 -11.90
C VAL A 153 -1.87 -6.57 -13.27
N GLN A 154 -2.63 -7.66 -13.43
CA GLN A 154 -2.75 -8.37 -14.70
C GLN A 154 -3.54 -7.56 -15.74
N GLU A 155 -4.63 -6.92 -15.35
CA GLU A 155 -5.49 -6.12 -16.24
C GLU A 155 -4.83 -4.82 -16.69
N VAL A 156 -3.97 -4.22 -15.85
CA VAL A 156 -3.40 -2.90 -16.14
C VAL A 156 -2.03 -2.93 -16.83
N ARG A 157 -1.31 -4.05 -16.78
CA ARG A 157 -0.08 -4.26 -17.59
C ARG A 157 -0.32 -4.06 -19.09
#